data_AF-A0AA51ZUR4-F1
#
_entry.id   AF-A0AA51ZUR4-F1
#
_cell.length_a   1.000
_cell.length_b   1.000
_cell.length_c   1.000
_cell.angle_alpha   90.00
_cell.angle_beta   90.00
_cell.angle_gamma   90.00
#
_symmetry.space_group_name_H-M   'P 1'
#
loop_
_entity.id
_entity.type
_entity.pdbx_description
1 polymer ?
#
loop_
_entity_poly.entity_id
_entity_poly.type
_entity_poly.pdbx_seq_one_letter_code
_entity_poly.pdbx_strand_id
1 'polypeptide(L)'
;MSKKEFTLFRENLTLKSVRRFYHLDFYYFLLYIVKEGRNSYSEIYEYAATKKSELSKIARSIESKEKFNSEYALNSVIKESIQFEFIKVVNENFVLSETGERLLYLFQNDQDKADVVICQKFETHFGRISQIIKFLYQANSDHGLVVFPKYSPSYLGYTVRQLYDNSSLEKYCRDFSRCAFNDVKKYMNIEINHNEIYYKLLNGLQVFLDKMNGRTSNINVTREVKSITYSYFINLFFGETFERTSFDIWIRRAKELKLLNFSEFFPEINCMVIYPLAKVIPANIENQKELRVMANTLNKEYLIRLEPKWNNIKDNFVQTLWENYVELRKIKNNFFISVQDLRDIVCFKLQLSELDFTKFLGIAYEESISEQIKNFKISLEVDRAPEERTFVTSKRYPILINNIPKNIIGIKIR
;
A
#
# COMPACT_ATOMS: atom_id res chain seq x y z
N MET A 1 -0.65 -14.62 26.78
CA MET A 1 0.77 -14.57 26.38
C MET A 1 1.58 -13.90 27.47
N SER A 2 2.65 -14.54 27.94
CA SER A 2 3.51 -14.00 29.00
C SER A 2 4.62 -13.12 28.43
N LYS A 3 5.12 -12.16 29.22
CA LYS A 3 6.25 -11.26 28.86
C LYS A 3 7.50 -12.01 28.40
N LYS A 4 7.71 -13.26 28.84
CA LYS A 4 8.84 -14.11 28.44
C LYS A 4 8.69 -14.69 27.04
N GLU A 5 7.48 -15.03 26.61
CA GLU A 5 7.21 -15.50 25.23
C GLU A 5 7.41 -14.37 24.20
N PHE A 6 7.14 -13.12 24.59
CA PHE A 6 7.39 -11.93 23.77
C PHE A 6 8.88 -11.63 23.56
N THR A 7 9.73 -12.07 24.50
CA THR A 7 11.17 -11.76 24.48
C THR A 7 11.94 -12.77 23.63
N LEU A 8 11.58 -14.06 23.68
CA LEU A 8 12.14 -15.08 22.77
C LEU A 8 11.77 -14.84 21.29
N PHE A 9 10.61 -14.22 21.03
CA PHE A 9 10.23 -13.82 19.67
C PHE A 9 11.07 -12.63 19.15
N ARG A 10 11.63 -11.81 20.04
CA ARG A 10 12.45 -10.64 19.68
C ARG A 10 13.87 -11.03 19.25
N GLU A 11 14.43 -12.12 19.79
CA GLU A 11 15.85 -12.46 19.63
C GLU A 11 16.18 -13.17 18.30
N ASN A 12 15.20 -13.79 17.63
CA ASN A 12 15.41 -14.42 16.31
C ASN A 12 15.13 -13.49 15.11
N LEU A 13 14.86 -12.20 15.31
CA LEU A 13 14.34 -11.30 14.27
C LEU A 13 15.18 -10.05 13.99
N THR A 14 16.47 -10.01 14.36
CA THR A 14 17.37 -8.94 13.93
C THR A 14 17.88 -9.13 12.50
N LEU A 15 16.97 -9.18 11.53
CA LEU A 15 17.25 -8.71 10.16
C LEU A 15 17.12 -7.19 10.15
N LYS A 16 18.05 -6.53 10.86
CA LYS A 16 18.24 -5.07 10.74
C LYS A 16 18.76 -4.80 9.33
N SER A 17 17.98 -4.04 8.56
CA SER A 17 18.25 -3.61 7.18
C SER A 17 17.92 -4.60 6.05
N VAL A 18 16.64 -4.70 5.69
CA VAL A 18 16.26 -4.98 4.30
C VAL A 18 15.73 -3.67 3.73
N ARG A 19 16.51 -3.01 2.87
CA ARG A 19 16.10 -1.76 2.21
C ARG A 19 15.40 -2.07 0.88
N ARG A 20 14.16 -1.61 0.80
CA ARG A 20 13.41 -1.19 -0.41
C ARG A 20 13.25 -2.25 -1.50
N PHE A 21 12.45 -3.26 -1.20
CA PHE A 21 11.90 -4.06 -2.28
C PHE A 21 10.47 -4.55 -1.96
N TYR A 22 9.54 -4.23 -2.86
CA TYR A 22 8.10 -4.30 -2.59
C TYR A 22 7.32 -5.25 -3.50
N HIS A 23 7.84 -5.51 -4.71
CA HIS A 23 7.05 -6.10 -5.80
C HIS A 23 7.19 -7.62 -5.88
N LEU A 24 6.09 -8.35 -5.90
CA LEU A 24 6.11 -9.81 -6.01
C LEU A 24 6.65 -10.28 -7.37
N ASP A 25 6.52 -9.46 -8.41
CA ASP A 25 6.99 -9.74 -9.77
C ASP A 25 8.49 -10.03 -9.86
N PHE A 26 9.29 -9.58 -8.89
CA PHE A 26 10.72 -9.88 -8.92
C PHE A 26 11.03 -11.32 -8.49
N TYR A 27 10.18 -11.96 -7.67
CA TYR A 27 10.31 -13.40 -7.45
C TYR A 27 10.06 -14.13 -8.77
N TYR A 28 8.99 -13.78 -9.49
CA TYR A 28 8.75 -14.33 -10.83
C TYR A 28 9.95 -14.12 -11.76
N PHE A 29 10.45 -12.89 -11.85
CA PHE A 29 11.58 -12.54 -12.70
C PHE A 29 12.84 -13.33 -12.36
N LEU A 30 13.19 -13.47 -11.08
CA LEU A 30 14.33 -14.27 -10.64
C LEU A 30 14.15 -15.74 -11.01
N LEU A 31 12.98 -16.33 -10.75
CA LEU A 31 12.72 -17.73 -11.08
C LEU A 31 12.77 -17.99 -12.58
N TYR A 32 12.29 -17.03 -13.38
CA TYR A 32 12.41 -17.08 -14.82
C TYR A 32 13.87 -17.05 -15.28
N ILE A 33 14.71 -16.17 -14.72
CA ILE A 33 16.15 -16.09 -15.05
C ILE A 33 16.87 -17.41 -14.74
N VAL A 34 16.63 -17.98 -13.56
CA VAL A 34 17.25 -19.26 -13.17
C VAL A 34 16.77 -20.40 -14.08
N LYS A 35 15.49 -20.38 -14.52
CA LYS A 35 14.99 -21.34 -15.51
C LYS A 35 15.70 -21.24 -16.87
N GLU A 36 16.07 -20.03 -17.28
CA GLU A 36 16.83 -19.77 -18.52
C GLU A 36 18.32 -20.15 -18.40
N GLY A 37 18.74 -20.75 -17.28
CA GLY A 37 20.09 -21.28 -17.08
C GLY A 37 21.12 -20.24 -16.62
N ARG A 38 20.67 -19.05 -16.21
CA ARG A 38 21.52 -18.02 -15.60
C ARG A 38 21.57 -18.26 -14.10
N ASN A 39 22.61 -18.94 -13.66
CA ASN A 39 22.62 -19.62 -12.36
C ASN A 39 23.66 -19.04 -11.39
N SER A 40 24.50 -18.11 -11.82
CA SER A 40 25.41 -17.38 -10.91
C SER A 40 24.90 -15.98 -10.60
N TYR A 41 25.39 -15.38 -9.52
CA TYR A 41 25.11 -13.96 -9.21
C TYR A 41 25.44 -13.05 -10.40
N SER A 42 26.63 -13.19 -11.00
CA SER A 42 27.08 -12.39 -12.14
C SER A 42 26.14 -12.49 -13.34
N GLU A 43 25.70 -13.70 -13.68
CA GLU A 43 24.80 -13.92 -14.82
C GLU A 43 23.41 -13.34 -14.59
N ILE A 44 22.87 -13.47 -13.38
CA ILE A 44 21.57 -12.89 -13.02
C ILE A 44 21.67 -11.35 -13.09
N TYR A 45 22.75 -10.75 -12.60
CA TYR A 45 22.96 -9.30 -12.68
C TYR A 45 23.11 -8.80 -14.11
N GLU A 46 23.90 -9.49 -14.93
CA GLU A 46 24.08 -9.15 -16.33
C GLU A 46 22.75 -9.22 -17.09
N TYR A 47 21.98 -10.31 -16.90
CA TYR A 47 20.67 -10.46 -17.49
C TYR A 47 19.70 -9.36 -17.02
N ALA A 48 19.65 -9.08 -15.73
CA ALA A 48 18.85 -7.99 -15.19
C ALA A 48 19.25 -6.62 -15.78
N ALA A 49 20.55 -6.37 -15.97
CA ALA A 49 21.03 -5.13 -16.57
C ALA A 49 20.61 -4.98 -18.04
N THR A 50 20.64 -6.07 -18.83
CA THR A 50 20.18 -6.03 -20.24
C THR A 50 18.66 -5.85 -20.35
N LYS A 51 17.91 -6.41 -19.40
CA LYS A 51 16.45 -6.26 -19.30
C LYS A 51 16.01 -5.05 -18.47
N LYS A 52 16.90 -4.11 -18.17
CA LYS A 52 16.60 -2.93 -17.33
C LYS A 52 15.39 -2.13 -17.81
N SER A 53 15.09 -2.10 -19.11
CA SER A 53 13.88 -1.46 -19.65
C SER A 53 12.59 -2.22 -19.33
N GLU A 54 12.62 -3.55 -19.29
CA GLU A 54 11.52 -4.44 -18.87
C GLU A 54 11.40 -4.50 -17.34
N LEU A 55 12.52 -4.59 -16.62
CA LEU A 55 12.58 -4.40 -15.18
C LEU A 55 12.11 -3.02 -14.77
N SER A 56 12.36 -1.97 -15.55
CA SER A 56 11.81 -0.64 -15.31
C SER A 56 10.34 -0.52 -15.70
N LYS A 57 9.76 -1.45 -16.48
CA LYS A 57 8.31 -1.57 -16.69
C LYS A 57 7.65 -2.29 -15.52
N ILE A 58 8.27 -3.35 -15.02
CA ILE A 58 7.90 -4.05 -13.77
C ILE A 58 8.10 -3.12 -12.55
N ALA A 59 9.15 -2.30 -12.57
CA ALA A 59 9.51 -1.32 -11.54
C ALA A 59 9.06 0.11 -11.86
N ARG A 60 8.19 0.31 -12.87
CA ARG A 60 7.61 1.63 -13.20
C ARG A 60 6.66 2.14 -12.09
N SER A 61 6.46 1.31 -11.07
CA SER A 61 5.89 1.54 -9.73
C SER A 61 6.79 2.30 -8.76
N ILE A 62 8.04 2.59 -9.13
CA ILE A 62 8.97 3.28 -8.24
C ILE A 62 8.74 4.80 -8.28
N GLU A 63 8.31 5.34 -7.15
CA GLU A 63 8.50 6.73 -6.78
C GLU A 63 9.99 7.03 -6.57
N SER A 64 10.40 8.21 -7.06
CA SER A 64 11.65 8.94 -6.81
C SER A 64 12.87 8.67 -7.70
N LYS A 65 13.56 9.77 -7.99
CA LYS A 65 14.84 9.91 -8.73
C LYS A 65 16.05 9.28 -8.01
N GLU A 66 15.85 8.37 -7.06
CA GLU A 66 16.97 7.70 -6.40
C GLU A 66 17.47 6.58 -7.32
N LYS A 67 18.76 6.62 -7.68
CA LYS A 67 19.44 5.64 -8.52
C LYS A 67 19.04 4.22 -8.08
N PHE A 68 18.28 3.53 -8.92
CA PHE A 68 17.98 2.11 -8.80
C PHE A 68 19.32 1.36 -8.73
N ASN A 69 19.71 0.94 -7.53
CA ASN A 69 20.83 0.02 -7.37
C ASN A 69 20.26 -1.39 -7.52
N SER A 70 20.03 -1.78 -8.77
CA SER A 70 19.48 -3.07 -9.21
C SER A 70 20.09 -4.25 -8.47
N GLU A 71 21.38 -4.12 -8.15
CA GLU A 71 22.18 -5.14 -7.49
C GLU A 71 21.71 -5.45 -6.06
N TYR A 72 21.40 -4.42 -5.27
CA TYR A 72 20.94 -4.56 -3.88
C TYR A 72 19.51 -5.13 -3.80
N ALA A 73 18.63 -4.72 -4.72
CA ALA A 73 17.26 -5.20 -4.78
C ALA A 73 17.24 -6.70 -5.13
N LEU A 74 17.96 -7.09 -6.18
CA LEU A 74 18.03 -8.47 -6.62
C LEU A 74 18.77 -9.36 -5.60
N ASN A 75 19.79 -8.84 -4.91
CA ASN A 75 20.41 -9.53 -3.77
C ASN A 75 19.40 -9.90 -2.68
N SER A 76 18.49 -8.98 -2.35
CA SER A 76 17.46 -9.21 -1.33
C SER A 76 16.46 -10.28 -1.78
N VAL A 77 16.03 -10.21 -3.04
CA VAL A 77 15.12 -11.20 -3.63
C VAL A 77 15.78 -12.58 -3.70
N ILE A 78 17.06 -12.68 -4.08
CA ILE A 78 17.82 -13.94 -4.08
C ILE A 78 17.87 -14.53 -2.67
N LYS A 79 18.26 -13.73 -1.66
CA LYS A 79 18.32 -14.19 -0.26
C LYS A 79 16.97 -14.68 0.25
N GLU A 80 15.90 -13.92 0.02
CA GLU A 80 14.54 -14.33 0.37
C GLU A 80 14.12 -15.58 -0.40
N SER A 81 14.48 -15.71 -1.67
CA SER A 81 14.12 -16.88 -2.50
C SER A 81 14.85 -18.14 -2.07
N ILE A 82 16.07 -18.03 -1.55
CA ILE A 82 16.76 -19.13 -0.87
C ILE A 82 16.05 -19.45 0.45
N GLN A 83 15.73 -18.44 1.27
CA GLN A 83 15.06 -18.60 2.56
C GLN A 83 13.68 -19.26 2.43
N PHE A 84 12.91 -18.90 1.40
CA PHE A 84 11.61 -19.48 1.09
C PHE A 84 11.71 -20.79 0.31
N GLU A 85 12.93 -21.23 -0.01
CA GLU A 85 13.22 -22.43 -0.78
C GLU A 85 12.60 -22.39 -2.18
N PHE A 86 12.51 -21.22 -2.82
CA PHE A 86 12.17 -21.14 -4.25
C PHE A 86 13.36 -21.50 -5.13
N ILE A 87 14.57 -21.19 -4.67
CA ILE A 87 15.83 -21.59 -5.31
C ILE A 87 16.75 -22.25 -4.29
N LYS A 88 17.66 -23.10 -4.77
CA LYS A 88 18.71 -23.77 -3.98
C LYS A 88 20.07 -23.44 -4.57
N VAL A 89 21.12 -23.55 -3.76
CA VAL A 89 22.51 -23.43 -4.21
C VAL A 89 23.10 -24.83 -4.35
N VAL A 90 23.53 -25.20 -5.55
CA VAL A 90 24.16 -26.49 -5.88
C VAL A 90 25.42 -26.19 -6.68
N ASN A 91 26.58 -26.61 -6.19
CA ASN A 91 27.88 -26.34 -6.83
C ASN A 91 28.06 -24.86 -7.21
N GLU A 92 27.80 -23.96 -6.25
CA GLU A 92 27.87 -22.50 -6.41
C GLU A 92 26.85 -21.89 -7.40
N ASN A 93 25.96 -22.70 -7.96
CA ASN A 93 24.94 -22.30 -8.91
C ASN A 93 23.54 -22.34 -8.27
N PHE A 94 22.71 -21.39 -8.65
CA PHE A 94 21.29 -21.34 -8.34
C PHE A 94 20.53 -22.32 -9.22
N VAL A 95 19.68 -23.13 -8.61
CA VAL A 95 18.73 -24.02 -9.29
C VAL A 95 17.35 -23.83 -8.70
N LEU A 96 16.31 -23.97 -9.53
CA LEU A 96 14.94 -23.97 -9.02
C LEU A 96 14.73 -25.16 -8.09
N SER A 97 14.00 -24.95 -7.00
CA SER A 97 13.43 -26.05 -6.24
C SER A 97 12.10 -26.49 -6.86
N GLU A 98 11.54 -27.61 -6.39
CA GLU A 98 10.16 -28.01 -6.73
C GLU A 98 9.13 -26.90 -6.40
N THR A 99 9.33 -26.19 -5.27
CA THR A 99 8.46 -25.05 -4.91
C THR A 99 8.66 -23.89 -5.88
N GLY A 100 9.90 -23.61 -6.30
CA GLY A 100 10.22 -22.58 -7.29
C GLY A 100 9.63 -22.87 -8.67
N GLU A 101 9.75 -24.10 -9.15
CA GLU A 101 9.15 -24.55 -10.41
C GLU A 101 7.63 -24.43 -10.38
N ARG A 102 7.01 -24.92 -9.31
CA ARG A 102 5.56 -24.78 -9.10
C ARG A 102 5.14 -23.32 -9.07
N LEU A 103 5.85 -22.47 -8.33
CA LEU A 103 5.52 -21.06 -8.21
C LEU A 103 5.65 -20.35 -9.56
N LEU A 104 6.71 -20.64 -10.32
CA LEU A 104 6.91 -20.10 -11.67
C LEU A 104 5.80 -20.51 -12.63
N TYR A 105 5.38 -21.78 -12.59
CA TYR A 105 4.23 -22.26 -13.35
C TYR A 105 2.94 -21.51 -12.96
N LEU A 106 2.69 -21.30 -11.66
CA LEU A 106 1.51 -20.59 -11.19
C LEU A 106 1.52 -19.12 -11.62
N PHE A 107 2.65 -18.41 -11.56
CA PHE A 107 2.73 -17.04 -12.06
C PHE A 107 2.29 -16.92 -13.53
N GLN A 108 2.57 -17.94 -14.35
CA GLN A 108 2.24 -17.93 -15.78
C GLN A 108 0.78 -18.33 -16.08
N ASN A 109 0.14 -19.09 -15.19
CA ASN A 109 -1.15 -19.74 -15.48
C ASN A 109 -2.28 -19.33 -14.52
N ASP A 110 -1.95 -18.97 -13.28
CA ASP A 110 -2.90 -18.67 -12.21
C ASP A 110 -2.20 -17.80 -11.12
N GLN A 111 -2.10 -16.50 -11.40
CA GLN A 111 -1.50 -15.51 -10.49
C GLN A 111 -2.07 -15.59 -9.08
N ASP A 112 -3.37 -15.84 -9.00
CA ASP A 112 -4.13 -15.85 -7.76
C ASP A 112 -3.74 -17.03 -6.85
N LYS A 113 -3.34 -18.18 -7.44
CA LYS A 113 -2.71 -19.28 -6.69
C LYS A 113 -1.24 -19.02 -6.38
N ALA A 114 -0.50 -18.31 -7.25
CA ALA A 114 0.86 -17.90 -6.97
C ALA A 114 0.92 -17.00 -5.72
N ASP A 115 -0.01 -16.04 -5.63
CA ASP A 115 -0.17 -15.14 -4.48
C ASP A 115 -0.39 -15.92 -3.17
N VAL A 116 -1.18 -16.99 -3.18
CA VAL A 116 -1.40 -17.86 -2.00
C VAL A 116 -0.11 -18.54 -1.58
N VAL A 117 0.67 -19.10 -2.51
CA VAL A 117 1.96 -19.76 -2.19
C VAL A 117 2.95 -18.77 -1.58
N ILE A 118 3.04 -17.57 -2.14
CA ILE A 118 3.92 -16.51 -1.62
C ILE A 118 3.46 -16.03 -0.26
N CYS A 119 2.16 -15.75 -0.11
CA CYS A 119 1.60 -15.30 1.16
C CYS A 119 1.84 -16.34 2.27
N GLN A 120 1.66 -17.63 1.96
CA GLN A 120 1.97 -18.70 2.90
C GLN A 120 3.43 -18.69 3.34
N LYS A 121 4.38 -18.48 2.42
CA LYS A 121 5.80 -18.37 2.78
C LYS A 121 6.08 -17.11 3.62
N PHE A 122 5.48 -15.97 3.31
CA PHE A 122 5.60 -14.77 4.14
C PHE A 122 5.08 -14.99 5.56
N GLU A 123 3.93 -15.64 5.70
CA GLU A 123 3.31 -15.89 7.00
C GLU A 123 4.08 -16.94 7.81
N THR A 124 4.55 -18.03 7.18
CA THR A 124 5.35 -19.05 7.87
C THR A 124 6.70 -18.53 8.35
N HIS A 125 7.36 -17.65 7.59
CA HIS A 125 8.69 -17.16 7.96
C HIS A 125 8.66 -15.90 8.84
N PHE A 126 7.67 -15.02 8.66
CA PHE A 126 7.66 -13.71 9.32
C PHE A 126 6.37 -13.38 10.08
N GLY A 127 5.23 -13.94 9.69
CA GLY A 127 3.92 -13.68 10.31
C GLY A 127 3.51 -12.20 10.32
N ARG A 128 4.04 -11.38 9.41
CA ARG A 128 3.91 -9.91 9.48
C ARG A 128 2.62 -9.38 8.91
N ILE A 129 2.07 -10.02 7.87
CA ILE A 129 0.86 -9.51 7.24
C ILE A 129 -0.33 -9.77 8.16
N SER A 130 -0.46 -10.97 8.72
CA SER A 130 -1.49 -11.27 9.72
C SER A 130 -1.40 -10.35 10.94
N GLN A 131 -0.19 -10.04 11.43
CA GLN A 131 0.02 -9.06 12.50
C GLN A 131 -0.48 -7.67 12.12
N ILE A 132 -0.14 -7.16 10.93
CA ILE A 132 -0.62 -5.86 10.43
C ILE A 132 -2.15 -5.84 10.38
N ILE A 133 -2.78 -6.86 9.79
CA ILE A 133 -4.25 -6.94 9.70
C ILE A 133 -4.88 -6.92 11.10
N LYS A 134 -4.32 -7.65 12.06
CA LYS A 134 -4.80 -7.62 13.46
C LYS A 134 -4.66 -6.24 14.09
N PHE A 135 -3.50 -5.59 13.91
CA PHE A 135 -3.27 -4.25 14.44
C PHE A 135 -4.23 -3.21 13.85
N LEU A 136 -4.59 -3.33 12.56
CA LEU A 136 -5.61 -2.49 11.95
C LEU A 136 -6.96 -2.59 12.67
N TYR A 137 -7.47 -3.80 12.91
CA TYR A 137 -8.72 -4.00 13.64
C TYR A 137 -8.62 -3.69 15.15
N GLN A 138 -7.44 -3.82 15.75
CA GLN A 138 -7.22 -3.39 17.14
C GLN A 138 -7.23 -1.87 17.27
N ALA A 139 -6.67 -1.16 16.29
CA ALA A 139 -6.72 0.30 16.26
C ALA A 139 -8.14 0.79 16.00
N ASN A 140 -8.86 0.19 15.06
CA ASN A 140 -10.23 0.58 14.72
C ASN A 140 -11.09 -0.66 14.49
N SER A 141 -11.97 -0.99 15.44
CA SER A 141 -12.74 -2.23 15.44
C SER A 141 -13.80 -2.33 14.35
N ASP A 142 -14.34 -1.21 13.88
CA ASP A 142 -15.49 -1.22 12.96
C ASP A 142 -15.07 -1.66 11.56
N HIS A 143 -14.02 -1.04 11.02
CA HIS A 143 -13.60 -1.28 9.63
C HIS A 143 -12.08 -1.35 9.46
N GLY A 144 -11.30 -1.33 10.54
CA GLY A 144 -9.84 -1.45 10.51
C GLY A 144 -9.12 -0.28 9.86
N LEU A 145 -9.78 0.86 9.67
CA LEU A 145 -9.15 2.05 9.08
C LEU A 145 -8.16 2.65 10.06
N VAL A 146 -6.97 2.95 9.56
CA VAL A 146 -6.03 3.84 10.22
C VAL A 146 -5.63 4.98 9.28
N VAL A 147 -5.48 6.18 9.84
CA VAL A 147 -5.04 7.36 9.11
C VAL A 147 -3.67 7.82 9.58
N PHE A 148 -2.84 8.22 8.64
CA PHE A 148 -1.47 8.69 8.82
C PHE A 148 -1.36 10.14 8.34
N PRO A 149 -1.36 11.12 9.25
CA PRO A 149 -1.24 12.53 8.92
C PRO A 149 -0.01 12.85 8.06
N LYS A 150 -0.21 13.50 6.91
CA LYS A 150 0.86 13.79 5.91
C LYS A 150 0.80 15.21 5.34
N TYR A 151 0.35 16.17 6.13
CA TYR A 151 0.08 17.54 5.69
C TYR A 151 1.28 18.22 5.02
N SER A 152 1.05 18.92 3.91
CA SER A 152 2.00 19.88 3.38
C SER A 152 1.98 21.17 4.21
N PRO A 153 3.05 21.98 4.19
CA PRO A 153 3.03 23.32 4.76
C PRO A 153 1.87 24.15 4.20
N SER A 154 1.63 24.07 2.89
CA SER A 154 0.56 24.82 2.22
C SER A 154 -0.84 24.46 2.73
N TYR A 155 -1.08 23.18 3.04
CA TYR A 155 -2.35 22.73 3.62
C TYR A 155 -2.61 23.39 4.98
N LEU A 156 -1.56 23.62 5.76
CA LEU A 156 -1.62 24.27 7.06
C LEU A 156 -1.51 25.81 6.99
N GLY A 157 -1.54 26.40 5.78
CA GLY A 157 -1.46 27.85 5.60
C GLY A 157 -0.05 28.43 5.65
N TYR A 158 0.98 27.59 5.54
CA TYR A 158 2.39 28.00 5.54
C TYR A 158 2.97 27.95 4.14
N THR A 159 3.70 29.00 3.77
CA THR A 159 4.66 28.94 2.68
C THR A 159 5.93 28.24 3.16
N VAL A 160 6.61 27.52 2.26
CA VAL A 160 7.90 26.89 2.59
C VAL A 160 8.90 27.92 3.12
N ARG A 161 8.81 29.19 2.68
CA ARG A 161 9.64 30.32 3.13
C ARG A 161 9.28 30.89 4.51
N GLN A 162 8.28 30.37 5.21
CA GLN A 162 7.95 30.83 6.57
C GLN A 162 8.58 29.95 7.66
N LEU A 163 9.29 28.87 7.29
CA LEU A 163 9.87 27.91 8.24
C LEU A 163 11.36 28.19 8.53
N TYR A 164 11.72 29.43 8.85
CA TYR A 164 13.13 29.85 9.06
C TYR A 164 13.55 30.01 10.52
N ASP A 165 12.63 30.38 11.42
CA ASP A 165 12.93 30.62 12.83
C ASP A 165 12.22 29.62 13.76
N ASN A 166 12.73 29.49 14.98
CA ASN A 166 12.23 28.54 15.97
C ASN A 166 10.75 28.76 16.31
N SER A 167 10.30 30.01 16.41
CA SER A 167 8.89 30.34 16.72
C SER A 167 7.95 29.84 15.62
N SER A 168 8.32 30.02 14.36
CA SER A 168 7.57 29.57 13.20
C SER A 168 7.53 28.04 13.11
N LEU A 169 8.63 27.36 13.45
CA LEU A 169 8.69 25.90 13.54
C LEU A 169 7.83 25.35 14.67
N GLU A 170 7.86 25.97 15.85
CA GLU A 170 7.01 25.60 16.97
C GLU A 170 5.52 25.74 16.62
N LYS A 171 5.16 26.85 15.95
CA LYS A 171 3.80 27.07 15.49
C LYS A 171 3.38 26.01 14.45
N TYR A 172 4.26 25.70 13.50
CA TYR A 172 4.02 24.65 12.51
C TYR A 172 3.79 23.28 13.16
N CYS A 173 4.65 22.88 14.11
CA CYS A 173 4.48 21.62 14.86
C CYS A 173 3.17 21.58 15.67
N ARG A 174 2.75 22.72 16.24
CA ARG A 174 1.49 22.85 16.96
C ARG A 174 0.27 22.71 16.04
N ASP A 175 0.27 23.39 14.91
CA ASP A 175 -0.82 23.27 13.93
C ASP A 175 -0.88 21.87 13.33
N PHE A 176 0.27 21.28 13.01
CA PHE A 176 0.35 19.90 12.53
C PHE A 176 -0.26 18.92 13.55
N SER A 177 0.17 18.99 14.82
CA SER A 177 -0.33 18.10 15.87
C SER A 177 -1.83 18.28 16.14
N ARG A 178 -2.33 19.52 16.10
CA ARG A 178 -3.77 19.81 16.21
C ARG A 178 -4.58 19.21 15.07
N CYS A 179 -4.13 19.38 13.82
CA CYS A 179 -4.80 18.77 12.67
C CYS A 179 -4.76 17.23 12.75
N ALA A 180 -3.61 16.65 13.11
CA ALA A 180 -3.46 15.21 13.27
C ALA A 180 -4.43 14.65 14.33
N PHE A 181 -4.56 15.32 15.47
CA PHE A 181 -5.53 14.98 16.51
C PHE A 181 -6.98 15.00 15.98
N ASN A 182 -7.36 16.09 15.30
CA ASN A 182 -8.72 16.25 14.78
C ASN A 182 -9.06 15.20 13.72
N ASP A 183 -8.14 14.92 12.79
CA ASP A 183 -8.38 13.95 11.72
C ASP A 183 -8.45 12.52 12.28
N VAL A 184 -7.58 12.14 13.20
CA VAL A 184 -7.66 10.80 13.83
C VAL A 184 -8.97 10.65 14.60
N LYS A 185 -9.39 11.67 15.36
CA LYS A 185 -10.68 11.66 16.04
C LYS A 185 -11.85 11.56 15.05
N LYS A 186 -11.82 12.33 13.97
CA LYS A 186 -12.87 12.38 12.94
C LYS A 186 -13.01 11.06 12.18
N TYR A 187 -11.90 10.46 11.75
CA TYR A 187 -11.90 9.32 10.83
C TYR A 187 -11.77 7.96 11.51
N MET A 188 -11.17 7.90 12.70
CA MET A 188 -10.99 6.64 13.44
C MET A 188 -11.84 6.56 14.71
N ASN A 189 -12.45 7.67 15.14
CA ASN A 189 -13.15 7.76 16.44
C ASN A 189 -12.25 7.38 17.63
N ILE A 190 -10.95 7.68 17.53
CA ILE A 190 -9.96 7.42 18.58
C ILE A 190 -9.49 8.75 19.17
N GLU A 191 -9.37 8.78 20.49
CA GLU A 191 -8.75 9.90 21.20
C GLU A 191 -7.24 9.67 21.35
N ILE A 192 -6.45 10.59 20.79
CA ILE A 192 -4.98 10.57 20.89
C ILE A 192 -4.49 11.81 21.64
N ASN A 193 -3.32 11.74 22.25
CA ASN A 193 -2.77 12.87 22.98
C ASN A 193 -2.09 13.88 22.04
N HIS A 194 -2.78 15.00 21.76
CA HIS A 194 -2.25 16.12 21.00
C HIS A 194 -0.86 16.59 21.49
N ASN A 195 -0.69 16.72 22.80
CA ASN A 195 0.54 17.24 23.40
C ASN A 195 1.70 16.27 23.20
N GLU A 196 1.43 14.97 23.24
CA GLU A 196 2.45 13.95 22.97
C GLU A 196 2.99 14.07 21.54
N ILE A 197 2.12 14.23 20.55
CA ILE A 197 2.50 14.45 19.14
C ILE A 197 3.33 15.72 19.02
N TYR A 198 2.86 16.81 19.62
CA TYR A 198 3.55 18.10 19.60
C TYR A 198 4.97 17.99 20.17
N TYR A 199 5.14 17.41 21.36
CA TYR A 199 6.45 17.25 21.98
C TYR A 199 7.36 16.28 21.21
N LYS A 200 6.80 15.20 20.65
CA LYS A 200 7.56 14.30 19.76
C LYS A 200 8.09 15.03 18.53
N LEU A 201 7.27 15.87 17.92
CA LEU A 201 7.66 16.70 16.78
C LEU A 201 8.76 17.69 17.13
N LEU A 202 8.59 18.46 18.22
CA LEU A 202 9.59 19.44 18.65
C LEU A 202 10.93 18.78 18.98
N ASN A 203 10.93 17.74 19.82
CA ASN A 203 12.15 17.08 20.24
C ASN A 203 12.85 16.39 19.07
N GLY A 204 12.09 15.70 18.21
CA GLY A 204 12.65 15.06 17.03
C GLY A 204 13.23 16.07 16.04
N LEU A 205 12.55 17.20 15.84
CA LEU A 205 13.02 18.25 14.96
C LEU A 205 14.27 18.94 15.52
N GLN A 206 14.34 19.19 16.82
CA GLN A 206 15.53 19.75 17.46
C GLN A 206 16.74 18.84 17.27
N VAL A 207 16.60 17.53 17.53
CA VAL A 207 17.67 16.54 17.29
C VAL A 207 18.12 16.53 15.83
N PHE A 208 17.19 16.69 14.88
CA PHE A 208 17.52 16.81 13.47
C PHE A 208 18.30 18.09 13.16
N LEU A 209 17.87 19.24 13.69
CA LEU A 209 18.54 20.53 13.48
C LEU A 209 19.94 20.54 14.09
N ASP A 210 20.13 19.95 15.28
CA ASP A 210 21.43 19.81 15.94
C ASP A 210 22.40 19.00 15.06
N LYS A 211 21.94 17.87 14.50
CA LYS A 211 22.73 17.05 13.56
C LYS A 211 23.11 17.80 12.29
N MET A 212 22.29 18.75 11.87
CA MET A 212 22.54 19.59 10.69
C MET A 212 23.32 20.87 11.02
N ASN A 213 23.80 21.04 12.27
CA ASN A 213 24.43 22.27 12.77
C ASN A 213 23.57 23.52 12.48
N GLY A 214 22.24 23.39 12.57
CA GLY A 214 21.27 24.45 12.26
C GLY A 214 21.17 24.84 10.78
N ARG A 215 21.92 24.20 9.87
CA ARG A 215 21.93 24.52 8.43
C ARG A 215 21.16 23.46 7.64
N THR A 216 19.89 23.72 7.36
CA THR A 216 19.07 22.83 6.54
C THR A 216 18.04 23.62 5.73
N SER A 217 17.52 23.02 4.66
CA SER A 217 16.46 23.64 3.87
C SER A 217 15.09 23.39 4.48
N ASN A 218 14.14 24.28 4.23
CA ASN A 218 12.77 24.15 4.72
C ASN A 218 12.05 22.90 4.14
N ILE A 219 12.51 22.41 2.99
CA ILE A 219 12.09 21.14 2.39
C ILE A 219 12.52 19.97 3.28
N ASN A 220 13.76 19.98 3.79
CA ASN A 220 14.26 18.94 4.68
C ASN A 220 13.52 18.96 6.03
N VAL A 221 13.23 20.15 6.57
CA VAL A 221 12.42 20.29 7.80
C VAL A 221 11.03 19.68 7.61
N THR A 222 10.35 20.03 6.52
CA THR A 222 9.02 19.47 6.20
C THR A 222 9.08 17.95 6.07
N ARG A 223 10.12 17.42 5.42
CA ARG A 223 10.34 15.98 5.28
C ARG A 223 10.57 15.32 6.63
N GLU A 224 11.31 15.97 7.52
CA GLU A 224 11.60 15.45 8.85
C GLU A 224 10.35 15.41 9.73
N VAL A 225 9.54 16.47 9.74
CA VAL A 225 8.25 16.50 10.45
C VAL A 225 7.36 15.34 9.99
N LYS A 226 7.24 15.13 8.66
CA LYS A 226 6.52 13.97 8.12
C LYS A 226 7.12 12.64 8.56
N SER A 227 8.45 12.53 8.62
CA SER A 227 9.16 11.32 9.04
C SER A 227 8.91 10.98 10.51
N ILE A 228 8.99 11.99 11.40
CA ILE A 228 8.74 11.85 12.83
C ILE A 228 7.29 11.45 13.07
N THR A 229 6.35 12.17 12.46
CA THR A 229 4.91 11.85 12.53
C THR A 229 4.64 10.43 12.06
N TYR A 230 5.18 10.04 10.91
CA TYR A 230 4.94 8.71 10.35
C TYR A 230 5.44 7.62 11.30
N SER A 231 6.63 7.80 11.88
CA SER A 231 7.20 6.85 12.85
C SER A 231 6.38 6.80 14.15
N TYR A 232 5.88 7.95 14.62
CA TYR A 232 4.99 8.02 15.78
C TYR A 232 3.70 7.21 15.56
N PHE A 233 3.03 7.40 14.42
CA PHE A 233 1.78 6.68 14.14
C PHE A 233 1.99 5.19 13.83
N ILE A 234 3.13 4.79 13.27
CA ILE A 234 3.50 3.36 13.17
C ILE A 234 3.57 2.77 14.58
N ASN A 235 4.30 3.41 15.49
CA ASN A 235 4.42 2.91 16.86
C ASN A 235 3.09 2.92 17.61
N LEU A 236 2.25 3.94 17.38
CA LEU A 236 0.94 4.05 18.01
C LEU A 236 0.01 2.89 17.62
N PHE A 237 -0.07 2.57 16.33
CA PHE A 237 -1.04 1.59 15.82
C PHE A 237 -0.49 0.16 15.71
N PHE A 238 0.83 0.00 15.52
CA PHE A 238 1.48 -1.29 15.26
C PHE A 238 2.55 -1.66 16.31
N GLY A 239 2.75 -0.81 17.32
CA GLY A 239 3.78 -0.97 18.35
C GLY A 239 5.20 -0.80 17.83
N GLU A 240 6.20 -1.04 18.68
CA GLU A 240 7.63 -1.04 18.31
C GLU A 240 8.03 -2.25 17.45
N THR A 241 7.05 -3.00 16.94
CA THR A 241 7.24 -4.23 16.18
C THR A 241 7.82 -3.97 14.81
N PHE A 242 7.52 -2.80 14.23
CA PHE A 242 7.91 -2.43 12.87
C PHE A 242 8.77 -1.18 12.85
N GLU A 243 10.02 -1.32 12.37
CA GLU A 243 10.75 -0.17 11.86
C GLU A 243 10.05 0.35 10.59
N ARG A 244 10.08 1.66 10.36
CA ARG A 244 9.42 2.33 9.22
C ARG A 244 9.64 1.63 7.88
N THR A 245 10.89 1.29 7.55
CA THR A 245 11.19 0.64 6.27
C THR A 245 10.62 -0.77 6.18
N SER A 246 10.55 -1.49 7.30
CA SER A 246 9.93 -2.81 7.35
C SER A 246 8.42 -2.70 7.19
N PHE A 247 7.79 -1.73 7.87
CA PHE A 247 6.37 -1.44 7.72
C PHE A 247 6.01 -1.13 6.25
N ASP A 248 6.74 -0.21 5.61
CA ASP A 248 6.55 0.15 4.20
C ASP A 248 6.66 -1.07 3.26
N ILE A 249 7.55 -2.02 3.58
CA ILE A 249 7.69 -3.27 2.82
C ILE A 249 6.43 -4.13 2.93
N TRP A 250 5.99 -4.38 4.16
CA TRP A 250 4.90 -5.30 4.41
C TRP A 250 3.54 -4.74 3.96
N ILE A 251 3.27 -3.44 4.12
CA ILE A 251 2.02 -2.84 3.63
C ILE A 251 1.93 -2.89 2.09
N ARG A 252 3.06 -2.73 1.38
CA ARG A 252 3.07 -2.80 -0.09
C ARG A 252 2.90 -4.23 -0.59
N ARG A 253 3.61 -5.20 0.01
CA ARG A 253 3.41 -6.63 -0.28
C ARG A 253 1.97 -7.07 0.02
N ALA A 254 1.41 -6.66 1.15
CA ALA A 254 0.03 -6.96 1.51
C ALA A 254 -0.97 -6.31 0.53
N LYS A 255 -0.70 -5.11 0.02
CA LYS A 255 -1.50 -4.48 -1.04
C LYS A 255 -1.47 -5.27 -2.35
N GLU A 256 -0.31 -5.75 -2.78
CA GLU A 256 -0.18 -6.58 -4.00
C GLU A 256 -0.91 -7.92 -3.87
N LEU A 257 -0.86 -8.53 -2.68
CA LEU A 257 -1.64 -9.73 -2.35
C LEU A 257 -3.14 -9.46 -2.17
N LYS A 258 -3.59 -8.20 -2.30
CA LYS A 258 -4.97 -7.74 -2.13
C LYS A 258 -5.51 -8.03 -0.71
N LEU A 259 -4.65 -7.95 0.30
CA LEU A 259 -4.98 -8.21 1.71
C LEU A 259 -5.28 -6.93 2.50
N LEU A 260 -4.78 -5.80 2.02
CA LEU A 260 -5.13 -4.47 2.49
C LEU A 260 -5.07 -3.50 1.33
N ASN A 261 -5.58 -2.30 1.53
CA ASN A 261 -5.33 -1.20 0.64
C ASN A 261 -4.73 -0.02 1.41
N PHE A 262 -4.00 0.82 0.68
CA PHE A 262 -3.64 2.14 1.17
C PHE A 262 -3.69 3.17 0.05
N SER A 263 -4.09 4.39 0.39
CA SER A 263 -4.02 5.54 -0.51
C SER A 263 -3.42 6.73 0.23
N GLU A 264 -2.44 7.39 -0.40
CA GLU A 264 -1.91 8.68 0.05
C GLU A 264 -2.68 9.87 -0.49
N PHE A 265 -3.68 9.61 -1.35
CA PHE A 265 -4.36 10.62 -2.14
C PHE A 265 -5.87 10.52 -2.00
N PHE A 266 -6.34 9.98 -0.86
CA PHE A 266 -7.75 9.81 -0.61
C PHE A 266 -8.45 11.17 -0.71
N PRO A 267 -9.53 11.32 -1.51
CA PRO A 267 -10.20 12.61 -1.67
C PRO A 267 -10.65 13.17 -0.33
N GLU A 268 -10.48 14.48 -0.13
CA GLU A 268 -10.87 15.20 1.10
C GLU A 268 -10.09 14.86 2.38
N ILE A 269 -9.24 13.83 2.35
CA ILE A 269 -8.42 13.41 3.49
C ILE A 269 -6.95 13.71 3.19
N ASN A 270 -6.34 14.64 3.93
CA ASN A 270 -4.92 14.99 3.78
C ASN A 270 -4.00 14.07 4.61
N CYS A 271 -4.35 12.79 4.63
CA CYS A 271 -3.66 11.72 5.33
C CYS A 271 -3.45 10.54 4.36
N MET A 272 -2.47 9.70 4.65
CA MET A 272 -2.46 8.35 4.09
C MET A 272 -3.48 7.50 4.86
N VAL A 273 -4.33 6.80 4.12
CA VAL A 273 -5.39 5.93 4.64
C VAL A 273 -4.96 4.49 4.40
N ILE A 274 -5.02 3.63 5.42
CA ILE A 274 -4.78 2.18 5.32
C ILE A 274 -6.00 1.45 5.88
N TYR A 275 -6.51 0.45 5.16
CA TYR A 275 -7.63 -0.38 5.61
C TYR A 275 -7.50 -1.83 5.12
N PRO A 276 -7.97 -2.81 5.91
CA PRO A 276 -7.86 -4.21 5.56
C PRO A 276 -8.85 -4.62 4.46
N LEU A 277 -8.42 -5.54 3.59
CA LEU A 277 -9.23 -6.31 2.64
C LEU A 277 -9.24 -7.80 3.04
N ALA A 278 -8.86 -8.06 4.28
CA ALA A 278 -8.62 -9.38 4.81
C ALA A 278 -9.05 -9.44 6.28
N LYS A 279 -9.17 -10.66 6.79
CA LYS A 279 -9.41 -10.97 8.20
C LYS A 279 -8.48 -12.07 8.66
N VAL A 280 -8.15 -12.08 9.95
CA VAL A 280 -7.49 -13.22 10.59
C VAL A 280 -8.51 -13.88 11.49
N ILE A 281 -8.83 -15.15 11.22
CA ILE A 281 -9.86 -15.89 11.96
C ILE A 281 -9.32 -17.21 12.50
N PRO A 282 -9.85 -17.71 13.63
CA PRO A 282 -9.53 -19.06 14.12
C PRO A 282 -9.77 -20.14 13.05
N ALA A 283 -8.86 -21.12 12.97
CA ALA A 283 -8.90 -22.16 11.94
C ALA A 283 -10.07 -23.16 12.04
N ASN A 284 -10.89 -23.05 13.10
CA ASN A 284 -12.05 -23.90 13.34
C ASN A 284 -13.38 -23.26 12.87
N ILE A 285 -13.35 -22.05 12.30
CA ILE A 285 -14.54 -21.39 11.77
C ILE A 285 -14.69 -21.78 10.29
N GLU A 286 -15.80 -22.44 9.94
CA GLU A 286 -16.07 -22.88 8.57
C GLU A 286 -16.18 -21.71 7.57
N ASN A 287 -15.60 -21.94 6.39
CA ASN A 287 -15.50 -21.00 5.27
C ASN A 287 -16.85 -20.36 4.90
N GLN A 288 -16.95 -19.04 5.06
CA GLN A 288 -18.04 -18.26 4.46
C GLN A 288 -17.84 -18.18 2.93
N LYS A 289 -18.93 -18.10 2.16
CA LYS A 289 -19.01 -18.31 0.70
C LYS A 289 -18.21 -17.33 -0.21
N GLU A 290 -17.45 -16.40 0.37
CA GLU A 290 -16.72 -15.32 -0.33
C GLU A 290 -15.32 -15.06 0.27
N LEU A 291 -14.72 -16.11 0.81
CA LEU A 291 -13.46 -16.04 1.53
C LEU A 291 -12.41 -16.92 0.84
N ARG A 292 -11.21 -16.36 0.62
CA ARG A 292 -10.05 -17.14 0.18
C ARG A 292 -9.02 -17.23 1.29
N VAL A 293 -8.68 -18.45 1.69
CA VAL A 293 -7.56 -18.70 2.61
C VAL A 293 -6.25 -18.41 1.88
N MET A 294 -5.52 -17.41 2.37
CA MET A 294 -4.25 -16.99 1.80
C MET A 294 -3.06 -17.63 2.52
N ALA A 295 -3.19 -17.88 3.83
CA ALA A 295 -2.16 -18.55 4.61
C ALA A 295 -2.69 -19.10 5.94
N ASN A 296 -2.02 -20.14 6.42
CA ASN A 296 -1.97 -20.50 7.85
C ASN A 296 -0.97 -19.60 8.57
N THR A 297 -1.42 -18.94 9.62
CA THR A 297 -0.55 -18.16 10.49
C THR A 297 0.16 -19.05 11.52
N LEU A 298 1.22 -18.54 12.13
CA LEU A 298 1.97 -19.21 13.20
C LEU A 298 1.10 -19.60 14.41
N ASN A 299 -0.03 -18.92 14.62
CA ASN A 299 -0.92 -19.12 15.77
C ASN A 299 -2.12 -20.04 15.46
N LYS A 300 -2.05 -20.84 14.38
CA LYS A 300 -3.16 -21.72 13.94
C LYS A 300 -4.45 -20.95 13.61
N GLU A 301 -4.30 -19.78 13.00
CA GLU A 301 -5.39 -18.98 12.45
C GLU A 301 -5.25 -18.93 10.93
N TYR A 302 -6.36 -18.69 10.23
CA TYR A 302 -6.35 -18.41 8.80
C TYR A 302 -6.28 -16.91 8.55
N LEU A 303 -5.33 -16.51 7.69
CA LEU A 303 -5.36 -15.22 7.02
C LEU A 303 -6.22 -15.36 5.76
N ILE A 304 -7.31 -14.61 5.72
CA ILE A 304 -8.33 -14.75 4.69
C ILE A 304 -8.51 -13.43 3.94
N ARG A 305 -8.44 -13.50 2.61
CA ARG A 305 -8.78 -12.40 1.70
C ARG A 305 -10.30 -12.37 1.46
N LEU A 306 -10.87 -11.17 1.50
CA LEU A 306 -12.26 -10.92 1.09
C LEU A 306 -12.32 -10.93 -0.44
N GLU A 307 -13.19 -11.74 -1.03
CA GLU A 307 -13.36 -11.85 -2.48
C GLU A 307 -14.82 -11.62 -2.89
N PRO A 308 -15.25 -10.35 -2.97
CA PRO A 308 -16.61 -10.05 -3.35
C PRO A 308 -16.87 -10.47 -4.80
N LYS A 309 -18.07 -10.98 -5.07
CA LYS A 309 -18.50 -11.39 -6.42
C LYS A 309 -19.41 -10.32 -7.01
N TRP A 310 -19.21 -10.00 -8.29
CA TRP A 310 -20.01 -8.98 -9.00
C TRP A 310 -21.51 -9.16 -8.79
N ASN A 311 -22.02 -10.37 -9.00
CA ASN A 311 -23.45 -10.67 -8.87
C ASN A 311 -24.03 -10.37 -7.48
N ASN A 312 -23.19 -10.39 -6.44
CA ASN A 312 -23.61 -10.16 -5.06
C ASN A 312 -23.48 -8.70 -4.64
N ILE A 313 -22.57 -7.95 -5.26
CA ILE A 313 -22.29 -6.56 -4.88
C ILE A 313 -22.78 -5.53 -5.90
N LYS A 314 -23.30 -5.95 -7.06
CA LYS A 314 -23.63 -5.10 -8.21
C LYS A 314 -24.39 -3.84 -7.81
N ASP A 315 -25.51 -4.00 -7.10
CA ASP A 315 -26.37 -2.86 -6.73
C ASP A 315 -25.64 -1.91 -5.77
N ASN A 316 -24.98 -2.45 -4.74
CA ASN A 316 -24.18 -1.67 -3.79
C ASN A 316 -23.02 -0.94 -4.51
N PHE A 317 -22.38 -1.58 -5.48
CA PHE A 317 -21.29 -0.99 -6.26
C PHE A 317 -21.81 0.17 -7.10
N VAL A 318 -22.88 -0.03 -7.87
CA VAL A 318 -23.50 1.00 -8.73
C VAL A 318 -23.98 2.19 -7.90
N GLN A 319 -24.67 1.92 -6.78
CA GLN A 319 -25.15 2.95 -5.89
C GLN A 319 -24.00 3.75 -5.26
N THR A 320 -23.00 3.05 -4.71
CA THR A 320 -21.82 3.71 -4.11
C THR A 320 -21.07 4.52 -5.16
N LEU A 321 -20.90 4.00 -6.38
CA LEU A 321 -20.25 4.71 -7.47
C LEU A 321 -21.00 6.02 -7.81
N TRP A 322 -22.33 5.97 -7.89
CA TRP A 322 -23.18 7.14 -8.16
C TRP A 322 -23.11 8.20 -7.06
N GLU A 323 -23.37 7.80 -5.81
CA GLU A 323 -23.47 8.72 -4.68
C GLU A 323 -22.18 9.51 -4.51
N ASN A 324 -21.04 8.82 -4.56
CA ASN A 324 -19.73 9.45 -4.39
C ASN A 324 -19.31 10.27 -5.62
N TYR A 325 -19.77 9.92 -6.82
CA TYR A 325 -19.61 10.79 -7.99
C TYR A 325 -20.35 12.12 -7.82
N VAL A 326 -21.60 12.08 -7.31
CA VAL A 326 -22.39 13.28 -7.06
C VAL A 326 -21.76 14.15 -5.96
N GLU A 327 -21.28 13.54 -4.88
CA GLU A 327 -20.58 14.25 -3.80
C GLU A 327 -19.32 14.94 -4.30
N LEU A 328 -18.43 14.22 -5.00
CA LEU A 328 -17.21 14.79 -5.57
C LEU A 328 -17.51 15.92 -6.55
N ARG A 329 -18.56 15.79 -7.36
CA ARG A 329 -18.99 16.85 -8.29
C ARG A 329 -19.45 18.11 -7.58
N LYS A 330 -20.15 17.99 -6.44
CA LYS A 330 -20.54 19.14 -5.61
C LYS A 330 -19.32 19.82 -5.00
N ILE A 331 -18.38 19.03 -4.48
CA ILE A 331 -17.20 19.54 -3.77
C ILE A 331 -16.21 20.22 -4.71
N LYS A 332 -15.93 19.60 -5.87
CA LYS A 332 -15.00 20.15 -6.87
C LYS A 332 -15.61 21.24 -7.75
N ASN A 333 -16.93 21.38 -7.73
CA ASN A 333 -17.69 22.24 -8.64
C ASN A 333 -17.31 22.02 -10.12
N ASN A 334 -17.07 20.77 -10.50
CA ASN A 334 -16.59 20.38 -11.82
C ASN A 334 -17.29 19.10 -12.29
N PHE A 335 -17.60 19.03 -13.59
CA PHE A 335 -18.20 17.85 -14.22
C PHE A 335 -17.17 16.73 -14.48
N PHE A 336 -15.88 17.08 -14.56
CA PHE A 336 -14.81 16.12 -14.82
C PHE A 336 -14.27 15.54 -13.51
N ILE A 337 -14.79 14.37 -13.15
CA ILE A 337 -14.37 13.65 -11.93
C ILE A 337 -13.28 12.64 -12.26
N SER A 338 -12.19 12.68 -11.50
CA SER A 338 -11.11 11.70 -11.60
C SER A 338 -11.62 10.30 -11.22
N VAL A 339 -11.42 9.32 -12.10
CA VAL A 339 -11.80 7.93 -11.83
C VAL A 339 -10.99 7.40 -10.64
N GLN A 340 -9.75 7.86 -10.47
CA GLN A 340 -8.88 7.46 -9.36
C GLN A 340 -9.36 7.98 -8.01
N ASP A 341 -9.93 9.20 -7.95
CA ASP A 341 -10.57 9.71 -6.73
C ASP A 341 -11.79 8.86 -6.37
N LEU A 342 -12.64 8.59 -7.35
CA LEU A 342 -13.83 7.77 -7.13
C LEU A 342 -13.48 6.33 -6.73
N ARG A 343 -12.44 5.75 -7.35
CA ARG A 343 -11.89 4.44 -6.99
C ARG A 343 -11.51 4.39 -5.53
N ASP A 344 -10.72 5.34 -5.03
CA ASP A 344 -10.21 5.29 -3.67
C ASP A 344 -11.35 5.31 -2.64
N ILE A 345 -12.39 6.12 -2.88
CA ILE A 345 -13.59 6.19 -2.03
C ILE A 345 -14.42 4.91 -2.11
N VAL A 346 -14.73 4.42 -3.32
CA VAL A 346 -15.55 3.23 -3.52
C VAL A 346 -14.85 1.99 -2.98
N CYS A 347 -13.54 1.85 -3.21
CA CYS A 347 -12.73 0.76 -2.66
C CYS A 347 -12.76 0.76 -1.13
N PHE A 348 -12.72 1.93 -0.51
CA PHE A 348 -12.81 2.04 0.94
C PHE A 348 -14.20 1.65 1.46
N LYS A 349 -15.27 2.24 0.89
CA LYS A 349 -16.66 1.99 1.33
C LYS A 349 -17.09 0.53 1.14
N LEU A 350 -16.57 -0.14 0.11
CA LEU A 350 -16.95 -1.52 -0.23
C LEU A 350 -15.87 -2.57 0.08
N GLN A 351 -14.78 -2.17 0.73
CA GLN A 351 -13.62 -3.04 1.01
C GLN A 351 -13.15 -3.83 -0.23
N LEU A 352 -12.89 -3.10 -1.32
CA LEU A 352 -12.42 -3.66 -2.60
C LEU A 352 -10.91 -3.42 -2.80
N SER A 353 -10.27 -4.36 -3.48
CA SER A 353 -8.96 -4.09 -4.06
C SER A 353 -9.09 -3.16 -5.28
N GLU A 354 -8.01 -2.45 -5.63
CA GLU A 354 -8.01 -1.61 -6.84
C GLU A 354 -8.28 -2.42 -8.12
N LEU A 355 -7.87 -3.70 -8.12
CA LEU A 355 -8.12 -4.63 -9.22
C LEU A 355 -9.60 -4.98 -9.32
N ASP A 356 -10.24 -5.29 -8.20
CA ASP A 356 -11.67 -5.60 -8.15
C ASP A 356 -12.50 -4.40 -8.59
N PHE A 357 -12.15 -3.20 -8.11
CA PHE A 357 -12.78 -1.97 -8.59
C PHE A 357 -12.64 -1.81 -10.11
N THR A 358 -11.44 -2.00 -10.66
CA THR A 358 -11.20 -1.87 -12.10
C THR A 358 -12.04 -2.87 -12.89
N LYS A 359 -12.09 -4.13 -12.43
CA LYS A 359 -12.91 -5.18 -13.03
C LYS A 359 -14.40 -4.84 -12.97
N PHE A 360 -14.92 -4.47 -11.80
CA PHE A 360 -16.33 -4.15 -11.61
C PHE A 360 -16.75 -2.87 -12.32
N LEU A 361 -15.88 -1.86 -12.40
CA LEU A 361 -16.13 -0.68 -13.22
C LEU A 361 -16.21 -1.05 -14.71
N GLY A 362 -15.33 -1.93 -15.19
CA GLY A 362 -15.40 -2.46 -16.55
C GLY A 362 -16.73 -3.17 -16.83
N ILE A 363 -17.16 -4.07 -15.93
CA ILE A 363 -18.45 -4.77 -16.07
C ILE A 363 -19.61 -3.77 -16.02
N ALA A 364 -19.64 -2.88 -15.03
CA ALA A 364 -20.69 -1.86 -14.90
C ALA A 364 -20.77 -0.96 -16.14
N TYR A 365 -19.63 -0.63 -16.74
CA TYR A 365 -19.57 0.15 -17.97
C TYR A 365 -20.26 -0.59 -19.13
N GLU A 366 -19.88 -1.84 -19.41
CA GLU A 366 -20.49 -2.66 -20.47
C GLU A 366 -21.99 -2.91 -20.21
N GLU A 367 -22.37 -3.18 -18.97
CA GLU A 367 -23.77 -3.36 -18.57
C GLU A 367 -24.59 -2.06 -18.69
N SER A 368 -23.97 -0.89 -18.53
CA SER A 368 -24.63 0.41 -18.74
C SER A 368 -24.88 0.70 -20.23
N ILE A 369 -23.99 0.26 -21.11
CA ILE A 369 -24.13 0.39 -22.56
C ILE A 369 -25.23 -0.55 -23.07
N SER A 370 -25.20 -1.81 -22.62
CA SER A 370 -26.18 -2.84 -22.97
C SER A 370 -27.53 -2.74 -22.23
N GLU A 371 -27.71 -1.70 -21.41
CA GLU A 371 -28.94 -1.38 -20.67
C GLU A 371 -29.37 -2.45 -19.64
N GLN A 372 -28.41 -3.26 -19.20
CA GLN A 372 -28.61 -4.25 -18.13
C GLN A 372 -28.63 -3.61 -16.74
N ILE A 373 -28.13 -2.39 -16.60
CA ILE A 373 -28.36 -1.53 -15.43
C ILE A 373 -29.35 -0.44 -15.85
N LYS A 374 -30.61 -0.61 -15.45
CA LYS A 374 -31.68 0.32 -15.81
C LYS A 374 -31.37 1.72 -15.31
N ASN A 375 -31.63 2.70 -16.16
CA ASN A 375 -31.50 4.12 -15.84
C ASN A 375 -30.11 4.56 -15.38
N PHE A 376 -29.04 3.81 -15.67
CA PHE A 376 -27.69 4.13 -15.27
C PHE A 376 -26.78 4.16 -16.49
N LYS A 377 -26.09 5.29 -16.74
CA LYS A 377 -25.15 5.43 -17.85
C LYS A 377 -23.81 5.92 -17.33
N ILE A 378 -22.74 5.24 -17.75
CA ILE A 378 -21.36 5.64 -17.48
C ILE A 378 -20.71 6.13 -18.79
N SER A 379 -20.02 7.26 -18.73
CA SER A 379 -19.07 7.72 -19.74
C SER A 379 -17.65 7.66 -19.15
N LEU A 380 -16.68 7.18 -19.93
CA LEU A 380 -15.28 7.04 -19.51
C LEU A 380 -14.34 7.65 -20.56
N GLU A 381 -13.61 8.68 -20.16
CA GLU A 381 -12.72 9.43 -21.03
C GLU A 381 -11.25 9.21 -20.68
N VAL A 382 -10.41 9.35 -21.72
CA VAL A 382 -8.95 9.20 -21.63
C VAL A 382 -8.29 10.51 -21.16
N ASP A 383 -8.97 11.64 -21.35
CA ASP A 383 -8.48 12.96 -20.96
C ASP A 383 -8.21 13.06 -19.46
N ARG A 384 -7.19 13.84 -19.10
CA ARG A 384 -6.89 14.15 -17.69
C ARG A 384 -7.71 15.32 -17.20
N ALA A 385 -8.23 15.22 -15.98
CA ALA A 385 -8.93 16.31 -15.33
C ALA A 385 -8.01 17.55 -15.23
N PRO A 386 -8.54 18.79 -15.25
CA PRO A 386 -7.72 20.02 -15.20
C PRO A 386 -6.74 20.06 -14.01
N GLU A 387 -7.13 19.49 -12.86
CA GLU A 387 -6.32 19.37 -11.64
C GLU A 387 -5.09 18.46 -11.81
N GLU A 388 -5.17 17.47 -12.71
CA GLU A 388 -4.08 16.53 -13.01
C GLU A 388 -3.07 17.11 -14.03
N ARG A 389 -3.38 18.26 -14.66
CA ARG A 389 -2.48 18.94 -15.61
C ARG A 389 -1.43 19.82 -14.93
N THR A 390 -1.69 20.27 -13.70
CA THR A 390 -0.80 21.17 -12.93
C THR A 390 0.08 20.43 -11.94
N PHE A 391 -0.35 19.27 -11.43
CA PHE A 391 0.45 18.44 -10.52
C PHE A 391 1.30 17.41 -11.28
N VAL A 392 2.54 17.78 -11.60
CA VAL A 392 3.56 16.90 -12.22
C VAL A 392 3.94 15.69 -11.32
N THR A 393 3.36 15.53 -10.12
CA THR A 393 3.89 14.60 -9.09
C THR A 393 2.92 13.60 -8.47
N SER A 394 1.64 13.54 -8.86
CA SER A 394 0.73 12.49 -8.34
C SER A 394 0.59 11.35 -9.36
N LYS A 395 1.59 10.46 -9.43
CA LYS A 395 1.56 9.28 -10.34
C LYS A 395 0.60 8.20 -9.82
N ARG A 396 -0.70 8.50 -9.74
CA ARG A 396 -1.71 7.44 -9.58
C ARG A 396 -1.77 6.63 -10.87
N TYR A 397 -1.88 5.31 -10.74
CA TYR A 397 -2.00 4.46 -11.91
C TYR A 397 -3.29 4.75 -12.66
N PRO A 398 -3.25 4.79 -14.01
CA PRO A 398 -4.47 4.90 -14.79
C PRO A 398 -5.29 3.62 -14.60
N ILE A 399 -6.61 3.79 -14.58
CA ILE A 399 -7.53 2.65 -14.56
C ILE A 399 -7.67 2.16 -15.99
N LEU A 400 -7.30 0.91 -16.25
CA LEU A 400 -7.32 0.32 -17.58
C LEU A 400 -8.62 -0.43 -17.80
N ILE A 401 -9.41 0.01 -18.76
CA ILE A 401 -10.61 -0.70 -19.22
C ILE A 401 -10.38 -1.05 -20.68
N ASN A 402 -10.44 -2.34 -21.02
CA ASN A 402 -10.07 -2.88 -22.34
C ASN A 402 -8.66 -2.43 -22.78
N ASN A 403 -7.69 -2.42 -21.85
CA ASN A 403 -6.32 -1.94 -22.02
C ASN A 403 -6.18 -0.44 -22.36
N ILE A 404 -7.26 0.34 -22.29
CA ILE A 404 -7.26 1.78 -22.54
C ILE A 404 -7.30 2.53 -21.20
N PRO A 405 -6.40 3.50 -20.96
CA PRO A 405 -6.41 4.30 -19.75
C PRO A 405 -7.64 5.20 -19.70
N LYS A 406 -8.37 5.13 -18.58
CA LYS A 406 -9.51 5.97 -18.25
C LYS A 406 -9.17 6.81 -17.02
N ASN A 407 -9.34 8.12 -17.16
CA ASN A 407 -8.97 9.09 -16.12
C ASN A 407 -10.17 9.94 -15.67
N ILE A 408 -11.16 10.13 -16.54
CA ILE A 408 -12.37 10.87 -16.23
C ILE A 408 -13.59 9.94 -16.32
N ILE A 409 -14.50 10.10 -15.37
CA ILE A 409 -15.80 9.43 -15.36
C ILE A 409 -16.95 10.44 -15.32
N GLY A 410 -17.96 10.20 -16.13
CA GLY A 410 -19.26 10.86 -16.06
C GLY A 410 -20.35 9.82 -15.79
N ILE A 411 -21.23 10.09 -14.82
CA ILE A 411 -22.34 9.20 -14.50
C ILE A 411 -23.65 9.97 -14.62
N LYS A 412 -24.67 9.34 -15.21
CA LYS A 412 -26.02 9.88 -15.29
C LYS A 412 -27.04 8.82 -14.90
N ILE A 413 -27.93 9.19 -13.98
CA ILE A 413 -29.18 8.46 -13.73
C ILE A 413 -30.30 9.09 -14.58
N ARG A 414 -31.09 8.26 -15.26
CA ARG A 414 -32.25 8.70 -16.07
C ARG A 414 -33.56 8.61 -15.31
#